data_AF-A0A497BBW6-F1
#
_entry.id   AF-A0A497BBW6-F1
#
_cell.length_a   1.000
_cell.length_b   1.000
_cell.length_c   1.000
_cell.angle_alpha   90.00
_cell.angle_beta   90.00
_cell.angle_gamma   90.00
#
_symmetry.space_group_name_H-M   'P 1'
#
loop_
_entity.id
_entity.type
_entity.pdbx_description
1 polymer ?
#
loop_
_entity_poly.entity_id
_entity_poly.type
_entity_poly.pdbx_seq_one_letter_code
_entity_poly.pdbx_strand_id
1 'polypeptide(L)'
;MISQFELRYRLSKKITSQYTNPLKKILYVLLFNFRSWFFDIFYKSFNEGTFNQLVQRYRDFIENYDLHYEFEYFDCDDFALLFKALSSAWLNNNGVGLAIGLVYKDGKLLGGHAWNLVLIGDKIYNFEPQIYELFDGDTTSDGFKYELQAVIW
;
A
#
# COMPACT_ATOMS: atom_id res chain seq x y z
N MET A 1 9.44 -10.45 10.87
CA MET A 1 9.13 -9.19 11.58
C MET A 1 10.25 -8.20 11.27
N ILE A 2 9.94 -6.93 11.06
CA ILE A 2 10.94 -5.86 10.82
C ILE A 2 10.68 -4.69 11.76
N SER A 3 11.72 -3.89 12.04
CA SER A 3 11.58 -2.68 12.87
C SER A 3 10.99 -1.51 12.07
N GLN A 4 10.45 -0.51 12.77
CA GLN A 4 10.00 0.75 12.20
C GLN A 4 11.11 1.48 11.42
N PHE A 5 12.35 1.46 11.93
CA PHE A 5 13.49 2.04 11.26
C PHE A 5 13.78 1.34 9.93
N GLU A 6 13.79 0.01 9.95
CA GLU A 6 14.01 -0.80 8.74
C GLU A 6 12.89 -0.61 7.71
N LEU A 7 11.63 -0.55 8.15
CA LEU A 7 10.49 -0.26 7.30
C LEU A 7 10.61 1.13 6.64
N ARG A 8 10.88 2.18 7.44
CA ARG A 8 11.11 3.54 6.94
C ARG A 8 12.25 3.61 5.94
N TYR A 9 13.34 2.89 6.18
CA TYR A 9 14.49 2.82 5.27
C TYR A 9 14.10 2.19 3.92
N ARG A 10 13.39 1.06 3.95
CA ARG A 10 12.91 0.37 2.73
C ARG A 10 11.95 1.24 1.93
N LEU A 11 11.02 1.93 2.60
CA LEU A 11 10.09 2.85 1.95
C LEU A 11 10.81 4.08 1.39
N SER A 12 11.78 4.65 2.11
CA SER A 12 12.60 5.74 1.59
C SER A 12 13.38 5.34 0.34
N LYS A 13 13.89 4.10 0.28
CA LYS A 13 14.50 3.54 -0.93
C LYS A 13 13.49 3.47 -2.09
N LYS A 14 12.29 2.97 -1.85
CA LYS A 14 11.19 2.92 -2.84
C LYS A 14 10.85 4.33 -3.37
N ILE A 15 10.75 5.33 -2.51
CA ILE A 15 10.57 6.73 -2.92
C ILE A 15 11.74 7.18 -3.80
N THR A 16 12.99 6.91 -3.40
CA THR A 16 14.15 7.36 -4.19
C THR A 16 14.24 6.71 -5.56
N SER A 17 13.72 5.50 -5.76
CA SER A 17 13.68 4.86 -7.08
C SER A 17 12.65 5.49 -8.03
N GLN A 18 11.67 6.23 -7.52
CA GLN A 18 10.65 6.88 -8.35
C GLN A 18 11.16 8.14 -9.07
N TYR A 19 12.31 8.68 -8.66
CA TYR A 19 12.88 9.91 -9.20
C TYR A 19 14.29 9.68 -9.75
N THR A 20 14.65 10.40 -10.82
CA THR A 20 16.03 10.42 -11.35
C THR A 20 16.86 11.54 -10.72
N ASN A 21 16.26 12.72 -10.54
CA ASN A 21 16.93 13.91 -10.02
C ASN A 21 17.29 13.77 -8.51
N PRO A 22 18.58 13.94 -8.11
CA PRO A 22 19.01 13.78 -6.72
C PRO A 22 18.36 14.73 -5.71
N LEU A 23 18.11 15.99 -6.09
CA LEU A 23 17.45 16.97 -5.20
C LEU A 23 15.99 16.57 -4.97
N LYS A 24 15.30 16.09 -6.00
CA LYS A 24 13.95 15.53 -5.86
C LYS A 24 13.95 14.32 -4.94
N LYS A 25 14.91 13.39 -5.07
CA LYS A 25 15.00 12.23 -4.16
C LYS A 25 15.03 12.65 -2.69
N ILE A 26 15.91 13.60 -2.34
CA ILE A 26 16.05 14.09 -0.96
C ILE A 26 14.75 14.77 -0.50
N LEU A 27 14.21 15.68 -1.31
CA LEU A 27 12.99 16.42 -1.00
C LEU A 27 11.81 15.47 -0.75
N TYR A 28 11.58 14.50 -1.64
CA TYR A 28 10.44 13.59 -1.54
C TYR A 28 10.60 12.58 -0.39
N VAL A 29 11.81 12.16 -0.05
CA VAL A 29 12.04 11.35 1.17
C VAL A 29 11.73 12.15 2.43
N LEU A 30 12.12 13.42 2.49
CA LEU A 30 11.80 14.29 3.62
C LEU A 30 10.29 14.51 3.73
N LEU A 31 9.63 14.85 2.63
CA LEU A 31 8.17 15.02 2.59
C LEU A 31 7.43 13.73 2.96
N PHE A 32 7.89 12.57 2.46
CA PHE A 32 7.34 11.27 2.81
C PHE A 32 7.42 11.03 4.32
N ASN A 33 8.58 11.23 4.94
CA ASN A 33 8.74 11.00 6.38
C ASN A 33 7.94 11.99 7.24
N PHE A 34 7.72 13.22 6.75
CA PHE A 34 6.89 14.22 7.42
C PHE A 34 5.38 13.91 7.33
N ARG A 35 4.92 13.40 6.17
CA ARG A 35 3.50 13.09 5.93
C ARG A 35 3.09 11.70 6.43
N SER A 36 4.04 10.79 6.57
CA SER A 36 3.75 9.40 6.93
C SER A 36 3.67 9.19 8.43
N TRP A 37 2.75 8.32 8.83
CA TRP A 37 2.56 7.92 10.21
C TRP A 37 2.88 6.43 10.38
N PHE A 38 3.60 6.10 11.44
CA PHE A 38 4.03 4.73 11.76
C PHE A 38 3.74 4.49 13.24
N PHE A 39 2.64 3.80 13.54
CA PHE A 39 2.13 3.64 14.91
C PHE A 39 2.95 2.67 15.76
N ASP A 40 3.54 1.65 15.13
CA ASP A 40 4.23 0.56 15.84
C ASP A 40 5.77 0.63 15.73
N ILE A 41 6.44 -0.03 16.68
CA ILE A 41 7.89 -0.23 16.68
C ILE A 41 8.30 -1.43 15.79
N PHE A 42 7.45 -2.45 15.70
CA PHE A 42 7.72 -3.68 14.95
C PHE A 42 6.52 -4.10 14.09
N TYR A 43 6.81 -4.61 12.90
CA TYR A 43 5.80 -4.99 11.90
C TYR A 43 5.95 -6.46 11.54
N LYS A 44 4.87 -7.23 11.71
CA LYS A 44 4.83 -8.65 11.39
C LYS A 44 4.68 -8.84 9.87
N SER A 45 5.49 -9.71 9.29
CA SER A 45 5.40 -10.04 7.87
C SER A 45 4.44 -11.22 7.65
N PHE A 46 3.78 -11.23 6.50
CA PHE A 46 3.04 -12.40 6.02
C PHE A 46 3.98 -13.42 5.39
N ASN A 47 3.59 -14.70 5.42
CA ASN A 47 4.02 -15.64 4.39
C ASN A 47 2.99 -15.60 3.24
N GLU A 48 3.39 -16.06 2.06
CA GLU A 48 2.53 -16.02 0.86
C GLU A 48 1.20 -16.75 1.05
N GLY A 49 1.22 -17.94 1.67
CA GLY A 49 0.00 -18.72 1.91
C GLY A 49 -1.01 -17.99 2.80
N THR A 50 -0.56 -17.38 3.90
CA THR A 50 -1.40 -16.59 4.81
C THR A 50 -1.92 -15.33 4.11
N PHE A 51 -1.11 -14.67 3.28
CA PHE A 51 -1.57 -13.52 2.52
C PHE A 51 -2.64 -13.90 1.49
N ASN A 52 -2.46 -15.01 0.76
CA ASN A 52 -3.46 -15.47 -0.21
C ASN A 52 -4.79 -15.83 0.46
N GLN A 53 -4.74 -16.44 1.65
CA GLN A 53 -5.94 -16.71 2.46
C GLN A 53 -6.62 -15.43 2.94
N LEU A 54 -5.85 -14.40 3.32
CA LEU A 54 -6.37 -13.08 3.67
C LEU A 54 -7.10 -12.45 2.48
N VAL A 55 -6.49 -12.46 1.29
CA VAL A 55 -7.09 -11.90 0.07
C VAL A 55 -8.38 -12.62 -0.29
N GLN A 56 -8.42 -13.95 -0.22
CA GLN A 56 -9.66 -14.70 -0.48
C GLN A 56 -10.75 -14.33 0.54
N ARG A 57 -10.42 -14.31 1.84
CA ARG A 57 -11.38 -13.93 2.88
C ARG A 57 -11.87 -12.49 2.74
N TYR A 58 -11.01 -11.58 2.29
CA TYR A 58 -11.37 -10.20 1.99
C TYR A 58 -12.32 -10.12 0.79
N ARG A 59 -12.03 -10.84 -0.30
CA ARG A 59 -12.93 -10.94 -1.46
C ARG A 59 -14.30 -11.46 -1.04
N ASP A 60 -14.35 -12.56 -0.29
CA ASP A 60 -15.60 -13.11 0.22
C ASP A 60 -16.36 -12.07 1.08
N PHE A 61 -15.64 -11.26 1.87
CA PHE A 61 -16.27 -10.17 2.65
C PHE A 61 -16.84 -9.08 1.75
N ILE A 62 -16.09 -8.60 0.76
CA ILE A 62 -16.57 -7.60 -0.21
C ILE A 62 -17.85 -8.10 -0.91
N GLU A 63 -17.85 -9.35 -1.39
CA GLU A 63 -19.00 -9.96 -2.07
C GLU A 63 -20.21 -10.15 -1.15
N ASN A 64 -20.00 -10.64 0.07
CA ASN A 64 -21.09 -10.89 1.02
C ASN A 64 -21.81 -9.62 1.48
N TYR A 65 -21.12 -8.48 1.50
CA TYR A 65 -21.69 -7.18 1.88
C TYR A 65 -22.02 -6.30 0.68
N ASP A 66 -21.91 -6.83 -0.55
CA ASP A 66 -22.15 -6.10 -1.81
C ASP A 66 -21.41 -4.76 -1.89
N LEU A 67 -20.17 -4.75 -1.38
CA LEU A 67 -19.34 -3.54 -1.36
C LEU A 67 -18.80 -3.28 -2.77
N HIS A 68 -19.10 -2.12 -3.31
CA HIS A 68 -18.69 -1.69 -4.63
C HIS A 68 -18.23 -0.25 -4.61
N TYR A 69 -17.41 0.11 -5.60
CA TYR A 69 -16.92 1.46 -5.75
C TYR A 69 -18.07 2.46 -5.88
N GLU A 70 -18.07 3.46 -5.00
CA GLU A 70 -18.97 4.61 -5.07
C GLU A 70 -18.14 5.88 -4.90
N PHE A 71 -18.10 6.72 -5.95
CA PHE A 71 -17.26 7.92 -6.01
C PHE A 71 -17.46 8.81 -4.77
N GLU A 72 -16.39 9.08 -4.02
CA GLU A 72 -16.34 9.89 -2.78
C GLU A 72 -17.07 9.31 -1.55
N TYR A 73 -17.77 8.18 -1.67
CA TYR A 73 -18.51 7.55 -0.56
C TYR A 73 -17.91 6.23 -0.10
N PHE A 74 -17.42 5.44 -1.06
CA PHE A 74 -16.73 4.19 -0.82
C PHE A 74 -15.74 3.95 -1.97
N ASP A 75 -14.63 4.69 -1.92
CA ASP A 75 -13.64 4.69 -2.99
C ASP A 75 -12.27 4.12 -2.57
N CYS A 76 -11.22 4.46 -3.29
CA CYS A 76 -9.91 3.84 -3.15
C CYS A 76 -9.36 3.83 -1.73
N ASP A 77 -9.55 4.90 -0.96
CA ASP A 77 -9.09 4.99 0.42
C ASP A 77 -9.93 4.15 1.37
N ASP A 78 -11.25 4.06 1.16
CA ASP A 78 -12.14 3.18 1.94
C ASP A 78 -11.79 1.70 1.75
N PHE A 79 -11.58 1.26 0.50
CA PHE A 79 -11.14 -0.12 0.23
C PHE A 79 -9.78 -0.42 0.89
N ALA A 80 -8.83 0.49 0.77
CA ALA A 80 -7.49 0.31 1.33
C ALA A 80 -7.48 0.36 2.87
N LEU A 81 -8.30 1.23 3.47
CA LEU A 81 -8.49 1.30 4.92
C LEU A 81 -9.17 0.03 5.44
N LEU A 82 -10.24 -0.41 4.78
CA LEU A 82 -10.98 -1.62 5.15
C LEU A 82 -10.07 -2.86 5.08
N PHE A 83 -9.28 -3.01 4.02
CA PHE A 83 -8.34 -4.13 3.90
C PHE A 83 -7.31 -4.14 5.05
N LYS A 84 -6.73 -2.98 5.39
CA LYS A 84 -5.80 -2.85 6.53
C LYS A 84 -6.48 -3.22 7.86
N ALA A 85 -7.69 -2.73 8.09
CA ALA A 85 -8.45 -2.98 9.30
C ALA A 85 -8.79 -4.47 9.46
N LEU A 86 -9.33 -5.10 8.40
CA LEU A 86 -9.71 -6.51 8.40
C LEU A 86 -8.50 -7.44 8.53
N SER A 87 -7.39 -7.13 7.85
CA SER A 87 -6.12 -7.83 8.02
C SER A 87 -5.67 -7.85 9.49
N SER A 88 -5.73 -6.68 10.14
CA SER A 88 -5.34 -6.54 11.54
C SER A 88 -6.27 -7.32 12.46
N ALA A 89 -7.58 -7.20 12.25
CA ALA A 89 -8.60 -7.86 13.07
C ALA A 89 -8.61 -9.38 12.92
N TRP A 90 -8.47 -9.91 11.70
CA TRP A 90 -8.57 -11.35 11.45
C TRP A 90 -7.30 -12.12 11.79
N LEU A 91 -6.13 -11.49 11.68
CA LEU A 91 -4.84 -12.19 11.77
C LEU A 91 -3.93 -11.67 12.88
N ASN A 92 -4.35 -10.64 13.63
CA ASN A 92 -3.49 -9.93 14.59
C ASN A 92 -2.15 -9.55 13.93
N ASN A 93 -2.24 -8.95 12.74
CA ASN A 93 -1.09 -8.68 11.89
C ASN A 93 -1.11 -7.24 11.37
N ASN A 94 -0.10 -6.46 11.75
CA ASN A 94 0.10 -5.08 11.35
C ASN A 94 1.00 -4.93 10.10
N GLY A 95 1.18 -5.98 9.31
CA GLY A 95 2.01 -6.00 8.09
C GLY A 95 1.41 -5.28 6.88
N VAL A 96 0.31 -4.55 7.04
CA VAL A 96 -0.36 -3.80 5.97
C VAL A 96 -0.35 -2.31 6.32
N GLY A 97 0.19 -1.49 5.42
CA GLY A 97 0.09 -0.04 5.45
C GLY A 97 -0.95 0.48 4.45
N LEU A 98 -1.55 1.63 4.74
CA LEU A 98 -2.37 2.41 3.81
C LEU A 98 -1.45 3.40 3.08
N ALA A 99 -1.20 3.16 1.80
CA ALA A 99 -0.43 4.07 0.95
C ALA A 99 -1.34 5.15 0.36
N ILE A 100 -0.81 6.36 0.30
CA ILE A 100 -1.44 7.54 -0.27
C ILE A 100 -0.47 8.11 -1.30
N GLY A 101 -0.95 8.36 -2.51
CA GLY A 101 -0.09 8.79 -3.59
C GLY A 101 -0.81 9.24 -4.83
N LEU A 102 -0.12 9.16 -5.96
CA LEU A 102 -0.62 9.52 -7.28
C LEU A 102 -0.63 8.30 -8.19
N VAL A 103 -1.59 8.26 -9.12
CA VAL A 103 -1.66 7.22 -10.16
C VAL A 103 -1.57 7.83 -11.54
N TYR A 104 -0.81 7.16 -12.42
CA TYR A 104 -0.53 7.59 -13.79
C TYR A 104 -0.88 6.49 -14.78
N LYS A 105 -1.27 6.87 -16.00
CA LYS A 105 -1.43 5.95 -17.13
C LYS A 105 -0.85 6.59 -18.39
N ASP A 106 -0.03 5.85 -19.13
CA ASP A 106 0.66 6.34 -20.33
C ASP A 106 1.41 7.67 -20.11
N GLY A 107 2.01 7.81 -18.92
CA GLY A 107 2.73 9.02 -18.51
C GLY A 107 1.85 10.21 -18.10
N LYS A 108 0.52 10.09 -18.14
CA LYS A 108 -0.43 11.13 -17.71
C LYS A 108 -0.87 10.89 -16.27
N LEU A 109 -0.86 11.94 -15.46
CA LEU A 109 -1.43 11.92 -14.12
C LEU A 109 -2.95 11.78 -14.21
N LEU A 110 -3.52 10.79 -13.52
CA LEU A 110 -4.96 10.60 -13.44
C LEU A 110 -5.55 11.22 -12.18
N GLY A 111 -4.81 11.18 -11.06
CA GLY A 111 -5.27 11.75 -9.80
C GLY A 111 -4.53 11.21 -8.59
N GLY A 112 -5.04 11.58 -7.41
CA GLY A 112 -4.69 10.92 -6.15
C GLY A 112 -5.27 9.51 -6.11
N HIS A 113 -4.59 8.61 -5.40
CA HIS A 113 -5.03 7.23 -5.23
C HIS A 113 -4.55 6.69 -3.89
N ALA A 114 -5.32 5.76 -3.32
CA ALA A 114 -4.99 5.03 -2.12
C ALA A 114 -5.00 3.51 -2.38
N TRP A 115 -4.02 2.82 -1.81
CA TRP A 115 -3.84 1.38 -1.97
C TRP A 115 -3.11 0.83 -0.74
N ASN A 116 -2.75 -0.46 -0.75
CA ASN A 116 -2.04 -1.06 0.36
C ASN A 116 -0.58 -1.37 0.06
N LEU A 117 0.29 -1.16 1.05
CA LEU A 117 1.64 -1.72 1.07
C LEU A 117 1.64 -2.93 1.99
N VAL A 118 2.10 -4.07 1.50
CA VAL A 118 2.04 -5.35 2.22
C VAL A 118 3.44 -5.89 2.43
N LEU A 119 3.78 -6.17 3.69
CA LEU A 119 5.04 -6.81 4.06
C LEU A 119 4.91 -8.34 3.96
N ILE A 120 5.45 -8.95 2.91
CA ILE A 120 5.46 -10.40 2.71
C ILE A 120 6.91 -10.89 2.71
N GLY A 121 7.24 -11.79 3.63
CA GLY A 121 8.62 -12.21 3.87
C GLY A 121 9.50 -11.01 4.27
N ASP A 122 10.47 -10.70 3.44
CA ASP A 122 11.40 -9.57 3.55
C ASP A 122 11.15 -8.49 2.48
N LYS A 123 10.02 -8.51 1.77
CA LYS A 123 9.69 -7.56 0.71
C LYS A 123 8.42 -6.78 0.99
N ILE A 124 8.34 -5.58 0.42
CA ILE A 124 7.15 -4.74 0.44
C ILE A 124 6.55 -4.77 -0.96
N TYR A 125 5.33 -5.27 -1.07
CA TYR A 125 4.55 -5.30 -2.29
C TYR A 125 3.48 -4.22 -2.24
N ASN A 126 2.99 -3.79 -3.41
CA ASN A 126 1.74 -3.05 -3.47
C ASN A 126 0.61 -4.05 -3.65
N PHE A 127 -0.53 -3.74 -3.05
CA PHE A 127 -1.77 -4.48 -3.23
C PHE A 127 -2.87 -3.49 -3.58
N GLU A 128 -3.53 -3.73 -4.71
CA GLU A 128 -4.72 -3.00 -5.14
C GLU A 128 -5.96 -3.75 -4.65
N PRO A 129 -6.62 -3.28 -3.57
CA PRO A 129 -7.71 -4.01 -2.94
C PRO A 129 -8.96 -4.13 -3.81
N GLN A 130 -9.19 -3.21 -4.75
CA GLN A 130 -10.40 -3.22 -5.60
C GLN A 130 -10.39 -4.35 -6.63
N ILE A 131 -9.21 -4.69 -7.16
CA ILE A 131 -9.03 -5.75 -8.16
C ILE A 131 -8.25 -6.96 -7.64
N TYR A 132 -7.93 -6.95 -6.34
CA TYR A 132 -7.20 -8.01 -5.64
C TYR A 132 -5.81 -8.31 -6.24
N GLU A 133 -5.15 -7.31 -6.81
CA GLU A 133 -3.86 -7.48 -7.48
C GLU A 133 -2.70 -7.19 -6.52
N LEU A 134 -1.79 -8.16 -6.39
CA LEU A 134 -0.51 -7.99 -5.71
C LEU A 134 0.59 -7.81 -6.76
N PHE A 135 1.38 -6.74 -6.65
CA PHE A 135 2.44 -6.45 -7.61
C PHE A 135 3.72 -5.92 -6.96
N ASP A 136 4.86 -6.33 -7.54
CA ASP A 136 6.19 -5.83 -7.20
C ASP A 136 6.53 -4.64 -8.11
N GLY A 137 7.30 -3.68 -7.60
CA GLY A 137 7.59 -2.43 -8.30
C GLY A 137 6.50 -1.37 -8.10
N ASP A 138 6.17 -0.62 -9.14
CA ASP A 138 5.26 0.54 -9.08
C ASP A 138 4.19 0.50 -10.18
N THR A 139 4.13 -0.56 -10.99
CA THR A 139 3.21 -0.63 -12.13
C THR A 139 2.37 -1.90 -12.05
N THR A 140 1.05 -1.76 -12.19
CA THR A 140 0.09 -2.87 -12.27
C THR A 140 0.17 -3.57 -13.63
N SER A 141 -0.42 -4.77 -13.72
CA SER A 141 -0.44 -5.58 -14.95
C SER A 141 -1.15 -4.90 -16.13
N ASP A 142 -2.06 -3.96 -15.87
CA ASP A 142 -2.82 -3.18 -16.85
C ASP A 142 -2.22 -1.77 -17.12
N GLY A 143 -1.01 -1.52 -16.61
CA GLY A 143 -0.17 -0.38 -16.97
C GLY A 143 -0.37 0.90 -16.15
N PHE A 144 -1.11 0.85 -15.05
CA PHE A 144 -1.19 1.99 -14.12
C PHE A 144 0.08 2.04 -13.27
N LYS A 145 0.68 3.23 -13.18
CA LYS A 145 1.88 3.48 -12.37
C LYS A 145 1.52 4.26 -11.12
N TYR A 146 1.96 3.75 -9.98
CA TYR A 146 1.70 4.25 -8.64
C TYR A 146 2.94 4.99 -8.13
N GLU A 147 2.76 6.22 -7.66
CA GLU A 147 3.80 7.04 -7.04
C GLU A 147 3.45 7.27 -5.58
N LEU A 148 4.30 6.81 -4.66
CA LEU A 148 4.03 6.85 -3.23
C LEU A 148 4.36 8.25 -2.69
N GLN A 149 3.47 8.83 -1.89
CA GLN A 149 3.69 10.15 -1.28
C GLN A 149 3.64 10.12 0.24
N ALA A 150 2.82 9.26 0.82
CA ALA A 150 2.73 9.04 2.25
C ALA A 150 2.25 7.62 2.56
N VAL A 151 2.44 7.18 3.79
CA VAL A 151 1.85 5.95 4.31
C VAL A 151 1.31 6.16 5.73
N ILE A 152 0.19 5.53 6.03
CA ILE A 152 -0.31 5.35 7.39
C ILE A 152 -0.15 3.87 7.73
N TRP A 153 0.78 3.57 8.62
CA TRP A 153 1.15 2.21 9.00
C TRP A 153 0.90 1.94 10.47
#